data_AF-C9E9Z7-F1
#
_entry.id   AF-C9E9Z7-F1
#
_cell.length_a   1.000
_cell.length_b   1.000
_cell.length_c   1.000
_cell.angle_alpha   90.00
_cell.angle_beta   90.00
_cell.angle_gamma   90.00
#
_symmetry.space_group_name_H-M   'P 1'
#
loop_
_entity.id
_entity.type
_entity.pdbx_description
1 polymer ?
#
loop_
_entity_poly.entity_id
_entity_poly.type
_entity_poly.pdbx_seq_one_letter_code
_entity_poly.pdbx_strand_id
1 'polypeptide(L)'
;MSWQAYVDEHLMCDIEGQRLSAAAIIGHDGSVWAQSEPFPQLKPAEITGIMNDFAEPGSLAPTGLYLGGTKYMVIQGEPGAVIRGKKGSGGITIKKTNQALIFGVYDEPLTPGQCNMVVERLGDYLIEQGL
;
A
#
# COMPACT_ATOMS: atom_id res chain seq x y z
N MET A 1 6.74 2.13 -19.84
CA MET A 1 6.06 0.94 -19.31
C MET A 1 4.65 1.34 -18.89
N SER A 2 3.68 0.42 -18.92
CA SER A 2 2.33 0.70 -18.39
C SER A 2 2.35 0.61 -16.86
N TRP A 3 1.39 1.26 -16.19
CA TRP A 3 1.23 1.12 -14.74
C TRP A 3 0.96 -0.33 -14.31
N GLN A 4 0.26 -1.10 -15.15
CA GLN A 4 -0.02 -2.50 -14.88
C GLN A 4 1.26 -3.35 -14.83
N ALA A 5 2.27 -3.05 -15.66
CA ALA A 5 3.55 -3.76 -15.60
C ALA A 5 4.26 -3.56 -14.25
N TYR A 6 4.15 -2.38 -13.62
CA TYR A 6 4.67 -2.17 -12.26
C TYR A 6 3.96 -3.04 -11.23
N VAL A 7 2.65 -3.22 -11.34
CA VAL A 7 1.90 -4.12 -10.45
C VAL A 7 2.29 -5.57 -10.70
N ASP A 8 2.25 -6.03 -11.94
CA ASP A 8 2.42 -7.44 -12.28
C ASP A 8 3.87 -7.92 -12.09
N GLU A 9 4.85 -7.11 -12.50
CA GLU A 9 6.27 -7.52 -12.53
C GLU A 9 7.05 -7.10 -11.29
N HIS A 10 6.62 -6.05 -10.57
CA HIS A 10 7.36 -5.52 -9.42
C HIS A 10 6.65 -5.73 -8.08
N LEU A 11 5.33 -5.53 -8.00
CA LEU A 11 4.58 -5.73 -6.75
C LEU A 11 4.14 -7.18 -6.55
N MET A 12 3.57 -7.81 -7.57
CA MET A 12 3.08 -9.19 -7.55
C MET A 12 4.17 -10.22 -7.92
N CYS A 13 5.45 -9.82 -7.79
CA CYS A 13 6.59 -10.66 -8.09
C CYS A 13 6.77 -11.80 -7.06
N ASP A 14 7.54 -12.82 -7.44
CA ASP A 14 7.91 -13.91 -6.53
C ASP A 14 8.94 -13.44 -5.49
N ILE A 15 8.65 -13.72 -4.22
CA ILE A 15 9.44 -13.36 -3.05
C ILE A 15 9.69 -14.67 -2.28
N GLU A 16 10.75 -15.38 -2.65
CA GLU A 16 11.12 -16.67 -2.03
C GLU A 16 9.98 -17.71 -2.09
N GLY A 17 9.30 -17.79 -3.24
CA GLY A 17 8.16 -18.68 -3.45
C GLY A 17 6.83 -18.15 -2.91
N GLN A 18 6.79 -16.90 -2.43
CA GLN A 18 5.58 -16.22 -1.94
C GLN A 18 5.27 -14.99 -2.80
N ARG A 19 4.06 -14.42 -2.67
CA ARG A 19 3.65 -13.19 -3.35
C ARG A 19 2.75 -12.37 -2.45
N LEU A 20 2.66 -11.06 -2.73
CA LEU A 20 1.60 -10.25 -2.14
C LEU A 20 0.23 -10.83 -2.48
N SER A 21 -0.72 -10.77 -1.55
CA SER A 21 -2.10 -11.20 -1.77
C SER A 21 -2.82 -10.27 -2.73
N ALA A 22 -2.56 -8.96 -2.63
CA ALA A 22 -3.04 -7.96 -3.56
C ALA A 22 -2.13 -6.72 -3.58
N ALA A 23 -2.13 -5.97 -4.68
CA ALA A 23 -1.35 -4.75 -4.81
C ALA A 23 -2.03 -3.75 -5.76
N ALA A 24 -1.75 -2.46 -5.58
CA ALA A 24 -2.25 -1.42 -6.47
C ALA A 24 -1.38 -0.16 -6.46
N ILE A 25 -1.52 0.62 -7.52
CA ILE A 25 -0.99 1.97 -7.67
C ILE A 25 -2.19 2.90 -7.84
N ILE A 26 -2.37 3.81 -6.88
CA ILE A 26 -3.54 4.69 -6.81
C ILE A 26 -3.04 6.14 -6.75
N GLY A 27 -3.60 7.03 -7.57
CA GLY A 27 -3.33 8.46 -7.46
C GLY A 27 -3.78 9.03 -6.12
N HIS A 28 -3.21 10.16 -5.70
CA HIS A 28 -3.64 10.83 -4.44
C HIS A 28 -5.11 11.26 -4.44
N ASP A 29 -5.71 11.39 -5.61
CA ASP A 29 -7.14 11.66 -5.83
C ASP A 29 -8.03 10.40 -5.71
N GLY A 30 -7.44 9.22 -5.53
CA GLY A 30 -8.12 7.93 -5.48
C GLY A 30 -8.31 7.26 -6.85
N SER A 31 -7.80 7.86 -7.93
CA SER A 31 -7.85 7.25 -9.27
C SER A 31 -6.98 5.99 -9.34
N VAL A 32 -7.55 4.89 -9.81
CA VAL A 32 -6.81 3.62 -9.97
C VAL A 32 -5.93 3.70 -11.22
N TRP A 33 -4.61 3.66 -11.05
CA TRP A 33 -3.66 3.63 -12.18
C TRP A 33 -3.37 2.19 -12.62
N ALA A 34 -3.26 1.28 -11.67
CA ALA A 34 -3.19 -0.16 -11.88
C ALA A 34 -3.50 -0.92 -10.59
N GLN A 35 -3.99 -2.16 -10.71
CA GLN A 35 -4.26 -3.02 -9.55
C GLN A 35 -4.18 -4.49 -9.94
N SER A 36 -3.91 -5.36 -8.98
CA SER A 36 -4.05 -6.80 -9.16
C SER A 36 -5.54 -7.19 -9.09
N GLU A 37 -5.89 -8.32 -9.70
CA GLU A 37 -7.28 -8.83 -9.72
C GLU A 37 -7.93 -8.94 -8.31
N PRO A 38 -7.26 -9.43 -7.26
CA PRO A 38 -7.84 -9.52 -5.92
C PRO A 38 -7.87 -8.20 -5.14
N PHE A 39 -7.38 -7.08 -5.69
CA PHE A 39 -7.34 -5.82 -4.97
C PHE A 39 -8.77 -5.28 -4.73
N PRO A 40 -9.12 -4.92 -3.48
CA PRO A 40 -10.50 -4.55 -3.17
C PRO A 40 -10.86 -3.17 -3.74
N GLN A 41 -12.15 -2.96 -3.99
CA GLN A 41 -12.65 -1.64 -4.37
C GLN A 41 -12.55 -0.66 -3.19
N LEU A 42 -11.89 0.46 -3.44
CA LEU A 42 -11.66 1.52 -2.47
C LEU A 42 -12.86 2.46 -2.37
N LYS A 43 -13.16 2.91 -1.16
CA LYS A 43 -14.10 4.02 -0.94
C LYS A 43 -13.33 5.34 -0.92
N PRO A 44 -13.89 6.45 -1.43
CA PRO A 44 -13.23 7.76 -1.39
C PRO A 44 -12.78 8.17 0.02
N ALA A 45 -13.61 7.90 1.04
CA ALA A 45 -13.29 8.19 2.43
C ALA A 45 -12.07 7.42 2.97
N GLU A 46 -11.80 6.22 2.45
CA GLU A 46 -10.61 5.43 2.82
C GLU A 46 -9.35 6.12 2.30
N ILE A 47 -9.38 6.62 1.06
CA ILE A 47 -8.26 7.37 0.46
C ILE A 47 -8.05 8.70 1.17
N THR A 48 -9.13 9.43 1.46
CA THR A 48 -9.03 10.67 2.26
C THR A 48 -8.42 10.41 3.63
N GLY A 49 -8.81 9.33 4.31
CA GLY A 49 -8.22 8.95 5.61
C GLY A 49 -6.73 8.65 5.52
N ILE A 50 -6.31 7.89 4.50
CA ILE A 50 -4.90 7.58 4.23
C ILE A 50 -4.09 8.86 3.94
N MET A 51 -4.61 9.75 3.10
CA MET A 51 -3.94 11.01 2.76
C MET A 51 -3.85 11.95 3.97
N ASN A 52 -4.87 11.98 4.82
CA ASN A 52 -4.84 12.73 6.07
C ASN A 52 -3.76 12.19 7.02
N ASP A 53 -3.58 10.88 7.12
CA ASP A 53 -2.54 10.30 7.98
C ASP A 53 -1.11 10.58 7.47
N PHE A 54 -0.92 10.68 6.15
CA PHE A 54 0.34 11.18 5.61
C PHE A 54 0.58 12.66 5.91
N ALA A 55 -0.47 13.48 6.04
CA ALA A 55 -0.35 14.90 6.38
C ALA A 55 -0.23 15.13 7.90
N GLU A 56 -0.91 14.32 8.70
CA GLU A 56 -0.98 14.35 10.15
C GLU A 56 -0.76 12.93 10.71
N PRO A 57 0.51 12.52 10.85
CA PRO A 57 0.86 11.16 11.29
C PRO A 57 0.19 10.75 12.60
N GLY A 58 -0.57 9.65 12.56
CA GLY A 58 -1.29 9.11 13.71
C GLY A 58 -2.79 9.42 13.72
N SER A 59 -3.30 10.20 12.77
CA SER A 59 -4.73 10.47 12.62
C SER A 59 -5.58 9.20 12.45
N LEU A 60 -5.03 8.13 11.85
CA LEU A 60 -5.72 6.84 11.69
C LEU A 60 -5.58 5.93 12.92
N ALA A 61 -4.71 6.22 13.88
CA ALA A 61 -4.48 5.33 15.02
C ALA A 61 -5.75 5.08 15.88
N PRO A 62 -6.62 6.08 16.15
CA PRO A 62 -7.85 5.87 16.93
C PRO A 62 -8.93 5.09 16.18
N THR A 63 -9.04 5.27 14.86
CA THR A 63 -10.13 4.69 14.04
C THR A 63 -9.74 3.37 13.39
N GLY A 64 -8.44 3.18 13.11
CA GLY A 64 -7.89 2.13 12.26
C GLY A 64 -7.83 2.54 10.79
N LEU A 65 -6.98 1.84 10.04
CA LEU A 65 -6.85 1.93 8.59
C LEU A 65 -7.90 1.04 7.93
N TYR A 66 -8.68 1.57 7.00
CA TYR A 66 -9.68 0.79 6.25
C TYR A 66 -9.28 0.65 4.79
N LEU A 67 -9.41 -0.57 4.26
CA LEU A 67 -9.21 -0.89 2.83
C LEU A 67 -10.35 -1.80 2.37
N GLY A 68 -11.23 -1.33 1.49
CA GLY A 68 -12.36 -2.13 1.00
C GLY A 68 -13.28 -2.60 2.12
N GLY A 69 -13.48 -1.77 3.15
CA GLY A 69 -14.24 -2.11 4.36
C GLY A 69 -13.52 -3.01 5.36
N THR A 70 -12.32 -3.52 5.04
CA THR A 70 -11.51 -4.29 5.98
C THR A 70 -10.73 -3.35 6.89
N LYS A 71 -10.88 -3.51 8.21
CA LYS A 71 -10.12 -2.76 9.22
C LYS A 71 -8.76 -3.41 9.52
N TYR A 72 -7.71 -2.60 9.51
CA TYR A 72 -6.36 -2.91 9.93
C TYR A 72 -6.00 -2.05 11.15
N MET A 73 -5.29 -2.64 12.11
CA MET A 73 -4.67 -1.90 13.21
C MET A 73 -3.43 -1.19 12.67
N VAL A 74 -3.36 0.14 12.85
CA VAL A 74 -2.18 0.91 12.46
C VAL A 74 -1.00 0.48 13.34
N ILE A 75 0.14 0.19 12.72
CA ILE A 75 1.41 -0.13 13.39
C ILE A 75 2.47 0.89 12.98
N GLN A 76 3.68 0.79 13.52
CA GLN A 76 4.75 1.73 13.26
C GLN A 76 5.09 1.83 11.76
N GLY A 77 4.78 2.99 11.18
CA GLY A 77 5.15 3.41 9.83
C GLY A 77 6.35 4.37 9.83
N GLU A 78 6.45 5.16 8.77
CA GLU A 78 7.37 6.30 8.65
C GLU A 78 6.55 7.57 8.44
N PRO A 79 6.64 8.56 9.36
CA PRO A 79 5.85 9.77 9.29
C PRO A 79 5.92 10.45 7.91
N GLY A 80 4.77 10.63 7.26
CA GLY A 80 4.66 11.26 5.94
C GLY A 80 5.10 10.41 4.74
N ALA A 81 5.66 9.22 4.96
CA ALA A 81 6.22 8.39 3.90
C ALA A 81 5.59 6.99 3.80
N VAL A 82 5.41 6.30 4.92
CA VAL A 82 4.91 4.91 4.94
C VAL A 82 3.85 4.72 6.02
N ILE A 83 2.71 4.15 5.65
CA ILE A 83 1.68 3.68 6.58
C ILE A 83 1.69 2.15 6.56
N ARG A 84 1.65 1.54 7.74
CA ARG A 84 1.62 0.09 7.91
C ARG A 84 0.42 -0.32 8.75
N GLY A 85 -0.25 -1.39 8.35
CA GLY A 85 -1.43 -1.92 9.03
C GLY A 85 -1.34 -3.43 9.23
N LYS A 86 -1.90 -3.94 10.33
CA LYS A 86 -1.95 -5.37 10.65
C LYS A 86 -3.38 -5.86 10.84
N LYS A 87 -3.68 -7.06 10.34
CA LYS A 87 -4.95 -7.78 10.55
C LYS A 87 -4.66 -9.27 10.73
N GLY A 88 -4.72 -9.73 11.98
CA GLY A 88 -4.38 -11.13 12.29
C GLY A 88 -2.94 -11.43 11.89
N SER A 89 -2.75 -12.44 11.04
CA SER A 89 -1.46 -12.84 10.47
C SER A 89 -1.05 -12.01 9.24
N GLY A 90 -2.01 -11.39 8.55
CA GLY A 90 -1.77 -10.54 7.39
C GLY A 90 -1.61 -9.06 7.73
N GLY A 91 -1.45 -8.26 6.69
CA GLY A 91 -1.29 -6.82 6.83
C GLY A 91 -1.22 -6.07 5.50
N ILE A 92 -0.87 -4.81 5.60
CA ILE A 92 -0.79 -3.88 4.48
C ILE A 92 0.35 -2.89 4.69
N THR A 93 1.03 -2.55 3.60
CA THR A 93 1.98 -1.44 3.54
C THR A 93 1.54 -0.48 2.45
N ILE A 94 1.56 0.82 2.76
CA ILE A 94 1.23 1.91 1.86
C ILE A 94 2.41 2.88 1.82
N LYS A 95 3.06 3.00 0.66
CA LYS A 95 4.14 3.97 0.43
C LYS A 95 3.60 5.15 -0.38
N LYS A 96 3.81 6.36 0.14
CA LYS A 96 3.48 7.60 -0.58
C LYS A 96 4.63 8.00 -1.51
N THR A 97 4.29 8.35 -2.75
CA THR A 97 5.20 8.99 -3.73
C THR A 97 4.78 10.45 -3.95
N ASN A 98 5.38 11.15 -4.91
CA ASN A 98 5.00 12.53 -5.19
C ASN A 98 3.57 12.64 -5.76
N GLN A 99 3.09 11.62 -6.47
CA GLN A 99 1.81 11.66 -7.19
C GLN A 99 0.89 10.46 -6.89
N ALA A 100 1.42 9.38 -6.32
CA ALA A 100 0.70 8.13 -6.11
C ALA A 100 0.89 7.54 -4.70
N LEU A 101 0.11 6.50 -4.45
CA LEU A 101 0.12 5.63 -3.30
C LEU A 101 0.34 4.20 -3.81
N ILE A 102 1.37 3.54 -3.27
CA ILE A 102 1.71 2.16 -3.61
C ILE A 102 1.21 1.26 -2.49
N PHE A 103 0.29 0.36 -2.82
CA PHE A 103 -0.32 -0.57 -1.89
C PHE A 103 0.25 -1.96 -2.06
N GLY A 104 0.59 -2.61 -0.95
CA GLY A 104 0.80 -4.05 -0.90
C GLY A 104 0.04 -4.65 0.28
N VAL A 105 -0.76 -5.67 0.01
CA VAL A 105 -1.48 -6.48 0.99
C VAL A 105 -0.84 -7.85 1.02
N TYR A 106 -0.64 -8.40 2.22
CA TYR A 106 -0.05 -9.71 2.39
C TYR A 106 -0.80 -10.53 3.42
N ASP A 107 -0.69 -11.85 3.27
CA ASP A 107 -1.11 -12.85 4.24
C ASP A 107 0.06 -13.82 4.49
N GLU A 108 -0.07 -14.67 5.51
CA GLU A 108 0.90 -15.75 5.76
C GLU A 108 1.04 -16.67 4.54
N PRO A 109 2.26 -17.16 4.25
CA PRO A 109 3.47 -17.08 5.08
C PRO A 109 4.33 -15.83 4.79
N LEU A 110 3.87 -14.89 3.95
CA LEU A 110 4.62 -13.68 3.64
C LEU A 110 4.69 -12.77 4.88
N THR A 111 5.89 -12.26 5.16
CA THR A 111 6.15 -11.47 6.36
C THR A 111 5.92 -9.97 6.13
N PRO A 112 5.63 -9.18 7.20
CA PRO A 112 5.51 -7.73 7.08
C PRO A 112 6.77 -7.09 6.44
N GLY A 113 7.96 -7.61 6.77
CA GLY A 113 9.23 -7.10 6.22
C GLY A 113 9.38 -7.33 4.71
N GLN A 114 8.92 -8.48 4.21
CA GLN A 114 8.90 -8.76 2.77
C GLN A 114 7.93 -7.83 2.03
N CYS A 115 6.75 -7.56 2.61
CA CYS A 115 5.79 -6.61 2.03
C CYS A 115 6.37 -5.19 1.98
N ASN A 116 6.95 -4.73 3.09
CA ASN A 116 7.62 -3.43 3.18
C ASN A 116 8.67 -3.27 2.09
N MET A 117 9.59 -4.23 1.97
CA MET A 117 10.68 -4.19 0.99
C MET A 117 10.16 -3.98 -0.43
N VAL A 118 9.13 -4.72 -0.84
CA VAL A 118 8.60 -4.65 -2.22
C VAL A 118 7.89 -3.34 -2.49
N VAL A 119 7.01 -2.91 -1.57
CA VAL A 119 6.21 -1.70 -1.72
C VAL A 119 7.10 -0.45 -1.66
N GLU A 120 8.01 -0.39 -0.70
CA GLU A 120 8.87 0.77 -0.49
C GLU A 120 9.90 0.91 -1.61
N ARG A 121 10.50 -0.19 -2.08
CA ARG A 121 11.45 -0.15 -3.20
C ARG A 121 10.82 0.40 -4.48
N LEU A 122 9.59 0.02 -4.80
CA LEU A 122 8.90 0.58 -5.97
C LEU A 122 8.57 2.06 -5.75
N GLY A 123 8.10 2.43 -4.56
CA GLY A 123 7.78 3.83 -4.28
C GLY A 123 9.01 4.74 -4.32
N ASP A 124 10.14 4.30 -3.78
CA ASP A 124 11.41 5.04 -3.85
C ASP A 124 11.88 5.21 -5.30
N TYR A 125 11.81 4.15 -6.11
CA TYR A 125 12.10 4.24 -7.54
C TYR A 125 11.19 5.25 -8.25
N LEU A 126 9.88 5.26 -7.97
CA LEU A 126 8.96 6.23 -8.58
C LEU A 126 9.27 7.67 -8.14
N ILE A 127 9.63 7.88 -6.87
CA ILE A 127 10.06 9.19 -6.38
C ILE A 127 11.32 9.67 -7.11
N GLU A 128 12.30 8.79 -7.34
CA GLU A 128 13.52 9.11 -8.10
C GLU A 128 13.22 9.48 -9.56
N GLN A 129 12.14 8.92 -10.15
CA GLN A 129 11.65 9.30 -11.48
C GLN A 129 10.80 10.59 -11.47
N GLY A 130 10.60 11.23 -10.32
CA GLY A 130 9.79 12.45 -10.17
C GLY A 130 8.27 12.20 -10.08
N LEU A 131 7.87 10.96 -9.77
CA LEU A 131 6.48 10.50 -9.64
C LEU A 131 6.08 10.26 -8.18
#